data_AF-A0A841RFR9-F1
#
_entry.id   AF-A0A841RFR9-F1
#
_cell.length_a   1.000
_cell.length_b   1.000
_cell.length_c   1.000
_cell.angle_alpha   90.00
_cell.angle_beta   90.00
_cell.angle_gamma   90.00
#
_symmetry.space_group_name_H-M   'P 1'
#
loop_
_entity.id
_entity.type
_entity.pdbx_description
1 polymer ?
#
loop_
_entity_poly.entity_id
_entity_poly.type
_entity_poly.pdbx_seq_one_letter_code
_entity_poly.pdbx_strand_id
1 'polypeptide(L)'
;MSRTIRNILNFQFVLFFASGAVLIALNGKFQNGSAFLLPALLVFIYSAMVNWGLGDCPVSQIVKKRFDSIYLLGALYSVVSLIAMMFELKVLSASMPAPYLAAVALSYLAISISVSVASMSSRYFFWFRFKRAKRNKTYIRYSIIAAGE
;
A
#
# COMPACT_ATOMS: atom_id res chain seq x y z
N MET A 1 3.13 -10.14 20.56
CA MET A 1 3.01 -10.58 19.15
C MET A 1 3.90 -11.80 18.96
N SER A 2 3.34 -12.92 18.52
CA SER A 2 4.12 -14.14 18.30
C SER A 2 5.15 -13.94 17.17
N ARG A 3 6.29 -14.64 17.25
CA ARG A 3 7.32 -14.62 16.20
C ARG A 3 6.72 -15.01 14.84
N THR A 4 5.79 -15.96 14.83
CA THR A 4 5.07 -16.43 13.64
C THR A 4 4.33 -15.31 12.90
N ILE A 5 3.50 -14.52 13.60
CA ILE A 5 2.74 -13.42 12.95
C ILE A 5 3.71 -12.37 12.39
N ARG A 6 4.82 -12.11 13.07
CA ARG A 6 5.82 -11.14 12.61
C ARG A 6 6.47 -11.59 11.29
N ASN A 7 6.81 -12.87 11.20
CA ASN A 7 7.40 -13.45 9.99
C ASN A 7 6.40 -13.47 8.84
N ILE A 8 5.13 -13.82 9.11
CA ILE A 8 4.05 -13.78 8.11
C ILE A 8 3.90 -12.36 7.54
N LEU A 9 3.81 -11.33 8.39
CA LEU A 9 3.66 -9.94 7.92
C LEU A 9 4.89 -9.44 7.14
N ASN A 10 6.10 -9.89 7.50
CA ASN A 10 7.32 -9.55 6.75
C ASN A 10 7.33 -10.22 5.38
N PHE A 11 7.04 -11.51 5.33
CA PHE A 11 6.96 -12.26 4.08
C PHE A 11 5.89 -11.69 3.16
N GLN A 12 4.73 -11.35 3.73
CA GLN A 12 3.64 -10.71 2.99
C GLN A 12 4.08 -9.37 2.37
N PHE A 13 4.82 -8.54 3.11
CA PHE A 13 5.33 -7.28 2.54
C PHE A 13 6.19 -7.53 1.29
N VAL A 14 7.10 -8.51 1.35
CA VAL A 14 7.97 -8.88 0.22
C VAL A 14 7.14 -9.40 -0.96
N LEU A 15 6.16 -10.26 -0.69
CA LEU A 15 5.28 -10.83 -1.72
C LEU A 15 4.47 -9.75 -2.44
N PHE A 16 3.88 -8.82 -1.68
CA PHE A 16 3.16 -7.70 -2.27
C PHE A 16 4.12 -6.81 -3.05
N PHE A 17 5.27 -6.44 -2.49
CA PHE A 17 6.24 -5.62 -3.20
C PHE A 17 6.63 -6.22 -4.55
N ALA A 18 6.95 -7.52 -4.58
CA ALA A 18 7.29 -8.23 -5.81
C ALA A 18 6.12 -8.25 -6.81
N SER A 19 4.90 -8.54 -6.36
CA SER A 19 3.73 -8.58 -7.25
C SER A 19 3.40 -7.22 -7.85
N GLY A 20 3.47 -6.14 -7.06
CA GLY A 20 3.26 -4.79 -7.58
C GLY A 20 4.36 -4.34 -8.53
N ALA A 21 5.62 -4.67 -8.26
CA ALA A 21 6.73 -4.37 -9.17
C ALA A 21 6.55 -5.06 -10.53
N VAL A 22 6.11 -6.33 -10.53
CA VAL A 22 5.79 -7.08 -11.76
C VAL A 22 4.62 -6.44 -12.50
N LEU A 23 3.55 -6.04 -11.81
CA LEU A 23 2.41 -5.38 -12.45
C LEU A 23 2.80 -4.05 -13.10
N ILE A 24 3.65 -3.26 -12.43
CA ILE A 24 4.16 -2.00 -12.98
C ILE A 24 5.02 -2.25 -14.22
N ALA A 25 5.91 -3.25 -14.18
CA ALA A 25 6.74 -3.60 -15.33
C ALA A 25 5.93 -4.12 -16.53
N LEU A 26 4.77 -4.74 -16.27
CA LEU A 26 3.87 -5.23 -17.31
C LEU A 26 2.83 -4.20 -17.75
N ASN A 27 2.86 -2.97 -17.25
CA ASN A 27 1.84 -1.96 -17.52
C ASN A 27 1.65 -1.70 -19.03
N GLY A 28 2.74 -1.69 -19.81
CA GLY A 28 2.68 -1.51 -21.27
C GLY A 28 2.00 -2.66 -22.04
N LYS A 29 1.76 -3.82 -21.41
CA LYS A 29 1.09 -4.98 -22.04
C LYS A 29 -0.41 -5.03 -21.77
N PHE A 30 -0.92 -4.27 -20.80
CA PHE A 30 -2.34 -4.26 -20.51
C PHE A 30 -3.06 -3.27 -21.44
N GLN A 31 -3.95 -3.79 -22.29
CA GLN A 31 -4.77 -2.96 -23.18
C GLN A 31 -5.94 -2.25 -22.45
N ASN A 32 -6.12 -2.54 -21.16
CA ASN A 32 -7.21 -2.00 -20.36
C ASN A 32 -6.82 -0.67 -19.71
N GLY A 33 -7.59 0.38 -19.98
CA GLY A 33 -7.35 1.72 -19.43
C GLY A 33 -7.36 1.83 -17.90
N SER A 34 -7.82 0.82 -17.18
CA SER A 34 -7.80 0.74 -15.70
C SER A 34 -6.53 0.12 -15.12
N ALA A 35 -5.55 -0.27 -15.96
CA ALA A 35 -4.32 -0.93 -15.51
C ALA A 35 -3.55 -0.14 -14.44
N PHE A 36 -3.64 1.19 -14.49
CA PHE A 36 -2.96 2.07 -13.54
C PHE A 36 -3.46 1.95 -12.09
N LEU A 37 -4.68 1.42 -11.88
CA LEU A 37 -5.27 1.26 -10.54
C LEU A 37 -4.85 -0.03 -9.84
N LEU A 38 -4.35 -1.02 -10.58
CA LEU A 38 -3.99 -2.34 -10.03
C LEU A 38 -2.93 -2.25 -8.91
N PRO A 39 -1.82 -1.52 -9.08
CA PRO A 39 -0.84 -1.34 -8.00
C PRO A 39 -1.42 -0.63 -6.77
N ALA A 40 -2.32 0.33 -6.97
CA ALA A 40 -2.99 1.04 -5.88
C ALA A 40 -3.95 0.11 -5.11
N LEU A 41 -4.66 -0.76 -5.82
CA LEU A 41 -5.54 -1.77 -5.23
C LEU A 41 -4.75 -2.79 -4.42
N LEU A 42 -3.56 -3.21 -4.88
CA LEU A 42 -2.65 -4.06 -4.09
C LEU A 42 -2.24 -3.40 -2.76
N VAL A 43 -1.94 -2.09 -2.76
CA VAL A 43 -1.64 -1.37 -1.51
C VAL A 43 -2.85 -1.39 -0.58
N PHE A 44 -4.06 -1.24 -1.09
CA PHE A 44 -5.27 -1.30 -0.29
C PHE A 44 -5.49 -2.69 0.32
N ILE A 45 -5.33 -3.76 -0.46
CA ILE A 45 -5.41 -5.15 0.03
C ILE A 45 -4.37 -5.40 1.11
N TYR A 46 -3.11 -5.02 0.87
CA TYR A 46 -2.04 -5.14 1.86
C TYR A 46 -2.41 -4.44 3.16
N SER A 47 -2.94 -3.21 3.06
CA SER A 47 -3.36 -2.43 4.21
C SER A 47 -4.47 -3.10 5.02
N ALA A 48 -5.46 -3.69 4.35
CA ALA A 48 -6.54 -4.42 5.01
C ALA A 48 -6.02 -5.66 5.75
N MET A 49 -5.11 -6.41 5.13
CA MET A 49 -4.49 -7.60 5.74
C MET A 49 -3.60 -7.23 6.93
N VAL A 50 -2.80 -6.16 6.83
CA VAL A 50 -2.01 -5.64 7.96
C VAL A 50 -2.93 -5.23 9.11
N ASN A 51 -4.04 -4.54 8.83
CA ASN A 51 -5.00 -4.15 9.84
C ASN A 51 -5.63 -5.37 10.54
N TRP A 52 -5.97 -6.41 9.78
CA TRP A 52 -6.49 -7.66 10.35
C TRP A 52 -5.46 -8.35 11.25
N GLY A 53 -4.20 -8.48 10.80
CA GLY A 53 -3.13 -9.10 11.57
C GLY A 53 -2.72 -8.33 12.84
N LEU A 54 -3.13 -7.06 12.97
CA LEU A 54 -2.84 -6.20 14.11
C LEU A 54 -4.00 -6.04 15.10
N GLY A 55 -5.19 -6.60 14.81
CA GLY A 55 -6.41 -6.39 15.60
C GLY A 55 -6.24 -6.66 17.11
N ASP A 56 -5.40 -7.62 17.47
CA ASP A 56 -5.16 -8.05 18.85
C ASP A 56 -3.79 -7.63 19.41
N CYS A 57 -3.05 -6.73 18.74
CA CYS A 57 -1.75 -6.28 19.22
C CYS A 57 -1.88 -5.18 20.29
N PRO A 58 -1.43 -5.40 21.55
CA PRO A 58 -1.53 -4.38 22.60
C PRO A 58 -0.49 -3.26 22.47
N VAL A 59 0.61 -3.51 21.76
CA VAL A 59 1.79 -2.61 21.69
C VAL A 59 1.65 -1.59 20.56
N SER A 60 1.48 -0.31 20.89
CA SER A 60 1.27 0.79 19.94
C SER A 60 2.47 1.03 19.00
N GLN A 61 3.70 0.82 19.46
CA GLN A 61 4.91 1.06 18.65
C GLN A 61 5.04 0.10 17.48
N ILE A 62 4.71 -1.18 17.67
CA ILE A 62 4.78 -2.20 16.61
C ILE A 62 3.70 -1.92 15.57
N VAL A 63 2.51 -1.54 16.02
CA VAL A 63 1.38 -1.16 15.16
C VAL A 63 1.76 0.03 14.28
N LYS A 64 2.38 1.07 14.85
CA LYS A 64 2.86 2.24 14.08
C LYS A 64 3.84 1.82 12.98
N LYS A 65 4.86 1.02 13.31
CA LYS A 65 5.85 0.54 12.32
C LYS A 65 5.21 -0.25 11.16
N ARG A 66 4.14 -0.99 11.43
CA ARG A 66 3.40 -1.74 10.40
C ARG A 66 2.47 -0.86 9.55
N PHE A 67 1.93 0.22 10.12
CA PHE A 67 1.26 1.23 9.31
C PHE A 67 2.25 2.04 8.46
N ASP A 68 3.48 2.24 8.94
CA ASP A 68 4.55 2.88 8.18
C ASP A 68 5.00 2.00 6.99
N SER A 69 4.93 0.66 7.11
CA SER A 69 5.25 -0.23 5.99
C SER A 69 4.22 -0.17 4.84
N ILE A 70 2.97 0.22 5.11
CA ILE A 70 1.98 0.50 4.04
C ILE A 70 2.42 1.70 3.21
N TYR A 71 2.84 2.78 3.90
CA TYR A 71 3.36 3.96 3.23
C TYR A 71 4.63 3.64 2.44
N LEU A 72 5.56 2.89 3.05
CA LEU A 72 6.79 2.45 2.39
C LEU A 72 6.49 1.65 1.12
N LEU A 73 5.51 0.74 1.16
CA LEU A 73 5.10 -0.04 -0.02
C LEU A 73 4.63 0.87 -1.16
N GLY A 74 3.81 1.88 -0.84
CA GLY A 74 3.35 2.85 -1.83
C GLY A 74 4.50 3.67 -2.42
N ALA A 75 5.40 4.15 -1.57
CA ALA A 75 6.58 4.89 -2.01
C ALA A 75 7.48 4.05 -2.93
N LEU A 76 7.70 2.78 -2.59
CA LEU A 76 8.49 1.86 -3.40
C LEU A 76 7.87 1.65 -4.79
N TYR A 77 6.56 1.47 -4.88
CA TYR A 77 5.87 1.38 -6.18
C TYR A 77 5.96 2.67 -6.99
N SER A 78 5.84 3.84 -6.35
CA SER A 78 6.04 5.12 -7.04
C SER A 78 7.45 5.20 -7.64
N VAL A 79 8.49 4.79 -6.90
CA VAL A 79 9.87 4.74 -7.40
C VAL A 79 10.01 3.73 -8.54
N VAL A 80 9.49 2.51 -8.39
CA VAL A 80 9.54 1.48 -9.44
C VAL A 80 8.84 1.95 -10.71
N SER A 81 7.70 2.64 -10.59
CA SER A 81 6.97 3.23 -11.71
C SER A 81 7.80 4.27 -12.46
N LEU A 82 8.48 5.16 -11.73
CA LEU A 82 9.36 6.17 -12.34
C LEU A 82 10.57 5.54 -13.01
N ILE A 83 11.18 4.52 -12.40
CA ILE A 83 12.29 3.78 -13.01
C ILE A 83 11.83 3.09 -14.30
N ALA A 84 10.70 2.37 -14.26
CA ALA A 84 10.12 1.71 -15.42
C ALA A 84 9.83 2.71 -16.54
N MET A 85 9.27 3.88 -16.20
CA MET A 85 9.06 4.98 -17.14
C MET A 85 10.36 5.42 -17.83
N MET A 86 11.44 5.64 -17.07
CA MET A 86 12.72 6.08 -17.64
C MET A 86 13.31 5.04 -18.60
N PHE A 87 13.18 3.75 -18.27
CA PHE A 87 13.63 2.68 -19.16
C PHE A 87 12.78 2.59 -20.44
N GLU A 88 11.46 2.60 -20.31
CA GLU A 88 10.55 2.53 -21.46
C GLU A 88 10.71 3.73 -22.39
N LEU A 89 10.77 4.95 -21.84
CA LEU A 89 10.98 6.16 -22.65
C LEU A 89 12.30 6.11 -23.40
N LYS A 90 13.38 5.64 -22.76
CA LYS A 90 14.68 5.47 -23.42
C LYS A 90 14.59 4.50 -24.60
N VAL A 91 13.92 3.36 -24.43
CA VAL A 91 13.76 2.35 -25.49
C VAL A 91 12.87 2.85 -26.63
N LEU A 92 11.73 3.49 -26.31
CA LEU A 92 10.73 3.89 -27.30
C LEU A 92 11.09 5.20 -28.03
N SER A 93 11.90 6.07 -27.42
CA SER A 93 12.29 7.36 -28.01
C SER A 93 12.94 7.28 -29.38
N ALA A 94 13.57 6.16 -29.72
CA ALA A 94 14.22 5.96 -31.02
C ALA A 94 13.25 5.52 -32.12
N SER A 95 12.04 5.05 -31.77
CA SER A 95 11.14 4.36 -32.71
C SER A 95 9.73 4.95 -32.79
N MET A 96 9.31 5.72 -31.78
CA MET A 96 7.92 6.16 -31.64
C MET A 96 7.76 7.69 -31.72
N PRO A 97 6.62 8.19 -32.22
CA PRO A 97 6.35 9.61 -32.29
C PRO A 97 6.12 10.23 -30.90
N ALA A 98 6.47 11.51 -30.74
CA ALA A 98 6.35 12.28 -29.51
C ALA A 98 5.01 12.12 -28.73
N PRO A 99 3.81 12.15 -29.36
CA PRO A 99 2.55 11.99 -28.62
C PRO A 99 2.42 10.63 -27.93
N TYR A 100 2.98 9.56 -28.51
CA TYR A 100 2.94 8.23 -27.89
C TYR A 100 3.84 8.17 -26.65
N LEU A 101 5.03 8.77 -26.72
CA LEU A 101 5.95 8.86 -25.58
C LEU A 101 5.33 9.64 -24.41
N ALA A 102 4.61 10.73 -24.71
CA ALA A 102 3.88 11.49 -23.71
C ALA A 102 2.78 10.65 -23.02
N ALA A 103 2.03 9.85 -23.78
CA ALA A 103 1.02 8.96 -23.22
C ALA A 103 1.64 7.89 -22.30
N VAL A 104 2.75 7.29 -22.69
CA VAL A 104 3.49 6.32 -21.85
C VAL A 104 3.96 6.99 -20.56
N ALA A 105 4.58 8.17 -20.63
CA ALA A 105 5.03 8.91 -19.46
C ALA A 105 3.86 9.23 -18.50
N LEU A 106 2.74 9.72 -19.04
CA LEU A 106 1.54 10.02 -18.25
C LEU A 106 0.96 8.78 -17.57
N SER A 107 1.01 7.61 -18.21
CA SER A 107 0.51 6.36 -17.61
C SER A 107 1.31 5.95 -16.36
N TYR A 108 2.64 6.03 -16.42
CA TYR A 108 3.51 5.71 -15.28
C TYR A 108 3.44 6.78 -14.18
N LEU A 109 3.25 8.06 -14.56
CA LEU A 109 2.97 9.12 -13.60
C LEU A 109 1.63 8.89 -12.89
N ALA A 110 0.59 8.49 -13.61
CA ALA A 110 -0.71 8.17 -13.02
C ALA A 110 -0.61 7.00 -12.02
N ILE A 111 0.17 5.96 -12.33
CA ILE A 111 0.49 4.88 -11.38
C ILE A 111 1.19 5.45 -10.14
N SER A 112 2.25 6.25 -10.33
CA SER A 112 3.03 6.79 -9.22
C SER A 112 2.18 7.63 -8.27
N ILE A 113 1.34 8.50 -8.81
CA ILE A 113 0.43 9.37 -8.04
C ILE A 113 -0.65 8.53 -7.35
N SER A 114 -1.31 7.64 -8.09
CA SER A 114 -2.43 6.83 -7.55
C SER A 114 -1.98 5.95 -6.38
N VAL A 115 -0.80 5.32 -6.49
CA VAL A 115 -0.25 4.49 -5.42
C VAL A 115 0.16 5.32 -4.21
N SER A 116 0.77 6.49 -4.42
CA SER A 116 1.10 7.42 -3.34
C SER A 116 -0.15 7.85 -2.57
N VAL A 117 -1.21 8.27 -3.28
CA VAL A 117 -2.50 8.65 -2.69
C VAL A 117 -3.15 7.47 -1.96
N ALA A 118 -3.18 6.29 -2.57
CA ALA A 118 -3.76 5.09 -1.98
C ALA A 118 -3.03 4.68 -0.69
N SER A 119 -1.69 4.75 -0.67
CA SER A 119 -0.89 4.40 0.50
C SER A 119 -1.09 5.36 1.66
N MET A 120 -1.15 6.67 1.40
CA MET A 120 -1.43 7.67 2.43
C MET A 120 -2.85 7.56 2.96
N SER A 121 -3.82 7.43 2.06
CA SER A 121 -5.24 7.35 2.42
C SER A 121 -5.53 6.09 3.24
N SER A 122 -5.01 4.93 2.81
CA SER A 122 -5.18 3.67 3.53
C SER A 122 -4.52 3.72 4.91
N ARG A 123 -3.28 4.22 5.02
CA ARG A 123 -2.61 4.40 6.31
C ARG A 123 -3.45 5.25 7.27
N TYR A 124 -3.95 6.40 6.81
CA TYR A 124 -4.76 7.29 7.63
C TYR A 124 -6.08 6.63 8.05
N PHE A 125 -6.79 6.02 7.10
CA PHE A 125 -8.07 5.36 7.31
C PHE A 125 -7.97 4.24 8.35
N PHE A 126 -7.02 3.33 8.19
CA PHE A 126 -6.87 2.19 9.10
C PHE A 126 -6.30 2.59 10.45
N TRP A 127 -5.36 3.55 10.50
CA TRP A 127 -4.89 4.12 11.77
C TRP A 127 -6.04 4.73 12.58
N PHE A 128 -6.92 5.48 11.91
CA PHE A 128 -8.08 6.07 12.55
C PHE A 128 -9.06 5.01 13.08
N ARG A 129 -9.35 3.97 12.30
CA ARG A 129 -10.19 2.84 12.77
C ARG A 129 -9.56 2.12 13.96
N PHE A 130 -8.26 1.85 13.92
CA PHE A 130 -7.54 1.24 15.04
C PHE A 130 -7.66 2.08 16.32
N LYS A 131 -7.47 3.40 16.22
CA LYS A 131 -7.61 4.32 17.36
C LYS A 131 -9.04 4.36 17.91
N ARG A 132 -10.08 4.26 17.06
CA ARG A 132 -11.48 4.14 17.50
C ARG A 132 -11.74 2.82 18.23
N ALA A 133 -11.29 1.70 17.67
CA ALA A 133 -11.49 0.38 18.29
C ALA A 133 -10.86 0.28 19.69
N LYS A 134 -9.66 0.85 19.87
CA LYS A 134 -8.99 0.85 21.18
C LYS A 134 -9.74 1.70 22.20
N ARG A 135 -10.23 2.89 21.83
CA ARG A 135 -11.03 3.75 22.72
C ARG A 135 -12.29 3.03 23.21
N ASN A 136 -13.04 2.38 22.31
CA ASN A 136 -14.26 1.67 22.70
C ASN A 136 -13.99 0.52 23.70
N LYS A 137 -12.92 -0.26 23.51
CA LYS A 137 -12.54 -1.32 24.45
C LYS A 137 -12.20 -0.76 25.85
N THR A 138 -11.55 0.40 25.91
CA THR A 138 -11.23 1.07 27.16
C THR A 138 -12.50 1.56 27.89
N TYR A 139 -13.44 2.18 27.18
CA TYR A 139 -14.71 2.63 27.77
C TYR A 139 -15.53 1.48 28.36
N ILE A 140 -15.66 0.35 27.65
CA ILE A 140 -16.38 -0.83 28.13
C ILE A 140 -15.74 -1.38 29.42
N ARG A 141 -14.40 -1.36 29.52
CA ARG A 141 -13.71 -1.84 30.72
C ARG A 141 -14.00 -0.98 31.95
N TYR A 142 -14.05 0.34 31.78
CA TYR A 142 -14.38 1.26 32.87
C TYR A 142 -15.85 1.19 33.28
N SER A 143 -16.77 1.02 32.34
CA SER A 143 -18.21 0.90 32.66
C SER A 143 -18.54 -0.40 33.42
N ILE A 144 -17.82 -1.49 33.15
CA ILE A 144 -18.01 -2.76 33.89
C ILE A 144 -17.46 -2.63 35.32
N ILE A 145 -16.32 -1.96 35.51
CA ILE A 145 -15.76 -1.73 36.85
C ILE A 145 -16.68 -0.82 37.67
N ALA A 146 -17.20 0.26 37.08
CA ALA A 146 -18.10 1.19 37.75
C ALA A 146 -19.51 0.63 38.04
N ALA A 147 -19.89 -0.50 37.44
CA ALA A 147 -21.18 -1.15 37.66
C ALA A 147 -21.10 -2.36 38.62
N GLY A 148 -19.89 -2.72 39.07
CA GLY A 148 -19.63 -3.83 39.98
C GLY A 148 -19.29 -3.42 41.41
N GLU A 149 -19.35 -2.12 41.71
CA GLU A 149 -19.33 -1.53 43.06
C GLU A 149 -20.74 -1.05 43.44
#